data_AF-A0AA86UZE0-F1
#
_entry.id   AF-A0AA86UZE0-F1
#
_cell.length_a   1.000
_cell.length_b   1.000
_cell.length_c   1.000
_cell.angle_alpha   90.00
_cell.angle_beta   90.00
_cell.angle_gamma   90.00
#
_symmetry.space_group_name_H-M   'P 1'
#
loop_
_entity.id
_entity.type
_entity.pdbx_description
1 polymer ?
#
loop_
_entity_poly.entity_id
_entity_poly.type
_entity_poly.pdbx_seq_one_letter_code
_entity_poly.pdbx_strand_id
1 'polypeptide(L)'
;MSASVLYNELVQAIQNMHLSAQFSHQLNKVLNAVNDKKDFEADKAVLAEMKASEKNEDLFNLLALLCATSSYDNIPEELLPHNLFESQSKTSDAFLRYVNNYLAETNGMREARLKAVLYAGFIRNAMEDEKVVLMACRCYYQFSRTQTLQNIKQITPIPHLVTVYQQYVQKRQTNQKPWTACINLVCGALGRFMLTIKPRDITAFNQQRIKLQKEIDFESVKEVNVPCIKDLIKMIGKKEDKRNSEDDMF
;
A
#
# COMPACT_ATOMS: atom_id res chain seq x y z
N MET A 1 1.85 -3.97 12.03
CA MET A 1 0.85 -3.31 12.90
C MET A 1 -0.33 -4.24 13.03
N SER A 2 -0.79 -4.49 14.26
CA SER A 2 -2.10 -5.10 14.49
C SER A 2 -3.18 -4.13 14.02
N ALA A 3 -4.34 -4.65 13.59
CA ALA A 3 -5.50 -3.83 13.22
C ALA A 3 -5.89 -2.81 14.31
N SER A 4 -5.54 -3.07 15.57
CA SER A 4 -5.79 -2.17 16.71
C SER A 4 -4.99 -0.86 16.70
N VAL A 5 -3.81 -0.82 16.07
CA VAL A 5 -3.00 0.43 16.01
C VAL A 5 -3.59 1.39 14.98
N LEU A 6 -3.99 0.88 13.82
CA LEU A 6 -4.65 1.66 12.78
C LEU A 6 -6.01 2.20 13.26
N TYR A 7 -6.70 1.41 14.08
CA TYR A 7 -7.98 1.76 14.68
C TYR A 7 -7.90 2.99 15.59
N ASN A 8 -6.93 3.02 16.52
CA ASN A 8 -6.76 4.14 17.46
C ASN A 8 -6.36 5.44 16.75
N GLU A 9 -5.54 5.36 15.70
CA GLU A 9 -5.17 6.53 14.87
C GLU A 9 -6.38 7.09 14.09
N LEU A 10 -7.30 6.23 13.65
CA LEU A 10 -8.53 6.65 12.97
C LEU A 10 -9.55 7.26 13.94
N VAL A 11 -9.73 6.70 15.13
CA VAL A 11 -10.61 7.27 16.17
C VAL A 11 -10.17 8.66 16.59
N GLN A 12 -8.86 8.88 16.78
CA GLN A 12 -8.33 10.22 17.09
C GLN A 12 -8.52 11.20 15.94
N ALA A 13 -8.34 10.77 14.69
CA ALA A 13 -8.58 11.63 13.53
C ALA A 13 -10.04 12.11 13.51
N ILE A 14 -10.98 11.19 13.75
CA ILE A 14 -12.42 11.41 13.77
C ILE A 14 -12.87 12.40 14.86
N GLN A 15 -12.34 12.25 16.06
CA GLN A 15 -12.67 13.12 17.19
C GLN A 15 -12.22 14.58 16.97
N ASN A 16 -11.29 14.81 16.04
CA ASN A 16 -10.75 16.12 15.72
C ASN A 16 -11.42 16.79 14.51
N MET A 17 -12.43 16.17 13.88
CA MET A 17 -13.07 16.69 12.67
C MET A 17 -14.26 17.62 13.00
N HIS A 18 -14.33 18.78 12.33
CA HIS A 18 -15.47 19.70 12.42
C HIS A 18 -16.60 19.27 11.48
N LEU A 19 -17.30 18.21 11.87
CA LEU A 19 -18.38 17.61 11.08
C LEU A 19 -19.76 18.16 11.46
N SER A 20 -20.69 18.12 10.50
CA SER A 20 -22.11 18.35 10.80
C SER A 20 -22.58 17.30 11.83
N ALA A 21 -23.56 17.65 12.68
CA ALA A 21 -24.03 16.76 13.75
C ALA A 21 -24.51 15.39 13.22
N GLN A 22 -25.09 15.38 12.02
CA GLN A 22 -25.54 14.17 11.33
C GLN A 22 -24.36 13.31 10.83
N PHE A 23 -23.32 13.94 10.28
CA PHE A 23 -22.09 13.25 9.87
C PHE A 23 -21.33 12.66 11.07
N SER A 24 -21.19 13.43 12.15
CA SER A 24 -20.59 12.96 13.41
C SER A 24 -21.32 11.74 13.98
N HIS A 25 -22.65 11.73 13.90
CA HIS A 25 -23.45 10.60 14.38
C HIS A 25 -23.21 9.32 13.56
N GLN A 26 -23.11 9.42 12.24
CA GLN A 26 -22.89 8.27 11.35
C GLN A 26 -21.47 7.73 11.45
N LEU A 27 -20.48 8.62 11.53
CA LEU A 27 -19.08 8.27 11.74
C LEU A 27 -18.88 7.52 13.07
N ASN A 28 -19.59 7.93 14.13
CA ASN A 28 -19.61 7.21 15.41
C ASN A 28 -20.24 5.81 15.28
N LYS A 29 -21.27 5.62 14.43
CA LYS A 29 -21.84 4.28 14.18
C LYS A 29 -20.87 3.38 13.43
N VAL A 30 -20.25 3.88 12.37
CA VAL A 30 -19.23 3.14 11.61
C VAL A 30 -18.05 2.80 12.53
N LEU A 31 -17.57 3.76 13.31
CA LEU A 31 -16.53 3.53 14.31
C LEU A 31 -16.90 2.45 15.30
N ASN A 32 -18.07 2.54 15.93
CA ASN A 32 -18.53 1.55 16.89
C ASN A 32 -18.61 0.14 16.27
N ALA A 33 -19.07 0.04 15.02
CA ALA A 33 -19.11 -1.24 14.33
C ALA A 33 -17.71 -1.80 14.05
N VAL A 34 -16.77 -0.98 13.57
CA VAL A 34 -15.37 -1.39 13.38
C VAL A 34 -14.73 -1.80 14.71
N ASN A 35 -15.00 -1.08 15.79
CA ASN A 35 -14.53 -1.36 17.15
C ASN A 35 -15.00 -2.73 17.66
N ASP A 36 -16.30 -2.97 17.51
CA ASP A 36 -16.96 -4.19 17.96
C ASP A 36 -16.70 -5.38 17.03
N LYS A 37 -15.94 -5.19 15.93
CA LYS A 37 -15.78 -6.15 14.83
C LYS A 37 -17.12 -6.66 14.31
N LYS A 38 -18.13 -5.78 14.35
CA LYS A 38 -19.47 -6.06 13.85
C LYS A 38 -19.53 -5.70 12.39
N ASP A 39 -20.32 -6.47 11.67
CA ASP A 39 -20.64 -6.12 10.31
C ASP A 39 -21.55 -4.88 10.29
N PHE A 40 -21.27 -3.96 9.38
CA PHE A 40 -22.02 -2.71 9.25
C PHE A 40 -22.32 -2.43 7.78
N GLU A 41 -23.61 -2.29 7.51
CA GLU A 41 -24.15 -1.87 6.23
C GLU A 41 -24.60 -0.41 6.35
N ALA A 42 -23.98 0.47 5.57
CA ALA A 42 -24.31 1.87 5.50
C ALA A 42 -25.69 2.04 4.84
N ASP A 43 -26.53 2.81 5.50
CA ASP A 43 -27.83 3.22 4.97
C ASP A 43 -27.66 3.96 3.63
N LYS A 44 -28.59 3.71 2.69
CA LYS A 44 -28.68 4.42 1.40
C LYS A 44 -28.70 5.94 1.55
N ALA A 45 -29.32 6.48 2.59
CA ALA A 45 -29.31 7.91 2.86
C ALA A 45 -27.90 8.43 3.18
N VAL A 46 -27.08 7.65 3.89
CA VAL A 46 -25.68 7.98 4.19
C VAL A 46 -24.85 7.98 2.90
N LEU A 47 -25.03 6.97 2.05
CA LEU A 47 -24.34 6.91 0.76
C LEU A 47 -24.73 8.08 -0.16
N ALA A 48 -26.00 8.49 -0.14
CA ALA A 48 -26.48 9.66 -0.87
C ALA A 48 -25.90 10.98 -0.33
N GLU A 49 -25.81 11.12 1.00
CA GLU A 49 -25.20 12.29 1.64
C GLU A 49 -23.70 12.39 1.32
N MET A 50 -22.98 11.26 1.34
CA MET A 50 -21.57 11.20 0.93
C MET A 50 -21.37 11.58 -0.53
N LYS A 51 -22.24 11.10 -1.42
CA LYS A 51 -22.22 11.46 -2.84
C LYS A 51 -22.39 12.97 -3.05
N ALA A 52 -23.24 13.61 -2.26
CA ALA A 52 -23.50 15.05 -2.32
C ALA A 52 -22.46 15.90 -1.57
N SER A 53 -21.57 15.27 -0.79
CA SER A 53 -20.59 15.95 0.04
C SER A 53 -19.41 16.48 -0.77
N GLU A 54 -18.74 17.50 -0.23
CA GLU A 54 -17.49 18.00 -0.78
C GLU A 54 -16.39 16.93 -0.69
N LYS A 55 -15.56 16.85 -1.73
CA LYS A 55 -14.43 15.90 -1.83
C LYS A 55 -13.24 16.40 -1.03
N ASN A 56 -13.36 16.35 0.29
CA ASN A 56 -12.35 16.82 1.25
C ASN A 56 -11.77 15.66 2.07
N GLU A 57 -10.81 15.98 2.95
CA GLU A 57 -10.16 14.97 3.82
C GLU A 57 -11.17 14.21 4.69
N ASP A 58 -12.28 14.86 5.06
CA ASP A 58 -13.28 14.27 5.92
C ASP A 58 -14.04 13.14 5.22
N LEU A 59 -14.47 13.39 3.98
CA LEU A 59 -15.07 12.37 3.14
C LEU A 59 -14.12 11.19 2.94
N PHE A 60 -12.82 11.44 2.74
CA PHE A 60 -11.84 10.37 2.53
C PHE A 60 -11.60 9.54 3.79
N ASN A 61 -11.58 10.15 4.98
CA ASN A 61 -11.51 9.40 6.23
C ASN A 61 -12.73 8.50 6.42
N LEU A 62 -13.93 8.98 6.08
CA LEU A 62 -15.15 8.17 6.13
C LEU A 62 -15.12 7.03 5.10
N LEU A 63 -14.72 7.29 3.86
CA LEU A 63 -14.56 6.26 2.84
C LEU A 63 -13.53 5.21 3.26
N ALA A 64 -12.42 5.63 3.88
CA ALA A 64 -11.43 4.71 4.43
C ALA A 64 -11.99 3.80 5.54
N LEU A 65 -12.89 4.32 6.38
CA LEU A 65 -13.60 3.53 7.40
C LEU A 65 -14.62 2.57 6.79
N LEU A 66 -15.39 3.03 5.81
CA LEU A 66 -16.38 2.17 5.14
C LEU A 66 -15.72 0.97 4.46
N CYS A 67 -14.53 1.16 3.88
CA CYS A 67 -13.72 0.06 3.35
C CYS A 67 -13.36 -1.01 4.40
N ALA A 68 -13.41 -0.70 5.70
CA ALA A 68 -13.17 -1.66 6.79
C ALA A 68 -14.44 -2.40 7.26
N THR A 69 -15.56 -2.21 6.57
CA THR A 69 -16.88 -2.82 6.86
C THR A 69 -17.42 -3.51 5.59
N SER A 70 -18.50 -4.31 5.68
CA SER A 70 -19.16 -4.86 4.47
C SER A 70 -19.71 -3.81 3.51
N SER A 71 -19.84 -2.56 3.95
CA SER A 71 -20.34 -1.46 3.12
C SER A 71 -19.42 -1.07 1.96
N TYR A 72 -18.19 -1.59 1.90
CA TYR A 72 -17.24 -1.25 0.83
C TYR A 72 -17.80 -1.57 -0.57
N ASP A 73 -18.65 -2.60 -0.68
CA ASP A 73 -19.30 -3.00 -1.93
C ASP A 73 -20.38 -1.99 -2.40
N ASN A 74 -20.85 -1.14 -1.49
CA ASN A 74 -21.90 -0.15 -1.74
C ASN A 74 -21.36 1.28 -1.98
N ILE A 75 -20.04 1.46 -2.05
CA ILE A 75 -19.46 2.78 -2.33
C ILE A 75 -19.94 3.26 -3.71
N PRO A 76 -20.53 4.47 -3.81
CA PRO A 76 -21.01 4.99 -5.08
C PRO A 76 -19.91 5.09 -6.14
N GLU A 77 -20.25 4.82 -7.41
CA GLU A 77 -19.28 4.75 -8.51
C GLU A 77 -18.42 6.03 -8.63
N GLU A 78 -19.02 7.21 -8.51
CA GLU A 78 -18.31 8.48 -8.55
C GLU A 78 -17.33 8.72 -7.39
N LEU A 79 -17.45 7.96 -6.30
CA LEU A 79 -16.56 8.01 -5.15
C LEU A 79 -15.49 6.91 -5.17
N LEU A 80 -15.49 6.03 -6.18
CA LEU A 80 -14.40 5.06 -6.37
C LEU A 80 -13.08 5.79 -6.58
N PRO A 81 -11.94 5.29 -6.05
CA PRO A 81 -10.72 6.09 -5.98
C PRO A 81 -10.25 6.57 -7.36
N HIS A 82 -10.35 5.74 -8.39
CA HIS A 82 -9.91 6.09 -9.73
C HIS A 82 -10.68 7.25 -10.37
N ASN A 83 -11.94 7.48 -9.97
CA ASN A 83 -12.75 8.61 -10.43
C ASN A 83 -12.41 9.91 -9.69
N LEU A 84 -11.60 9.81 -8.63
CA LEU A 84 -11.19 10.94 -7.82
C LEU A 84 -9.77 11.41 -8.13
N PHE A 85 -8.92 10.60 -8.77
CA PHE A 85 -7.50 10.92 -8.99
C PHE A 85 -7.24 12.28 -9.65
N GLU A 86 -8.00 12.64 -10.69
CA GLU A 86 -7.84 13.92 -11.38
C GLU A 86 -8.15 15.13 -10.48
N SER A 87 -9.06 14.96 -9.52
CA SER A 87 -9.39 16.01 -8.54
C SER A 87 -8.34 16.18 -7.44
N GLN A 88 -7.39 15.25 -7.32
CA GLN A 88 -6.38 15.23 -6.26
C GLN A 88 -5.07 15.91 -6.70
N SER A 89 -5.14 17.20 -7.05
CA SER A 89 -3.98 18.02 -7.42
C SER A 89 -2.92 18.10 -6.33
N LYS A 90 -3.33 18.02 -5.05
CA LYS A 90 -2.47 17.76 -3.89
C LYS A 90 -3.04 16.56 -3.15
N THR A 91 -2.38 15.42 -3.28
CA THR A 91 -2.83 14.18 -2.64
C THR A 91 -2.63 14.26 -1.12
N SER A 92 -3.66 13.97 -0.34
CA SER A 92 -3.61 13.94 1.13
C SER A 92 -3.38 12.54 1.69
N ASP A 93 -2.92 12.46 2.95
CA ASP A 93 -2.79 11.18 3.67
C ASP A 93 -4.15 10.46 3.79
N ALA A 94 -5.22 11.22 4.05
CA ALA A 94 -6.58 10.71 4.15
C ALA A 94 -7.03 10.03 2.84
N PHE A 95 -6.78 10.68 1.69
CA PHE A 95 -7.11 10.09 0.40
C PHE A 95 -6.31 8.79 0.13
N LEU A 96 -5.01 8.80 0.40
CA LEU A 96 -4.18 7.60 0.23
C LEU A 96 -4.61 6.48 1.19
N ARG A 97 -5.03 6.79 2.40
CA ARG A 97 -5.58 5.80 3.34
C ARG A 97 -6.84 5.15 2.79
N TYR A 98 -7.75 5.94 2.20
CA TYR A 98 -8.91 5.42 1.50
C TYR A 98 -8.51 4.48 0.36
N VAL A 99 -7.61 4.92 -0.53
CA VAL A 99 -7.08 4.10 -1.63
C VAL A 99 -6.51 2.78 -1.09
N ASN A 100 -5.65 2.84 -0.07
CA ASN A 100 -5.03 1.66 0.54
C ASN A 100 -6.07 0.66 1.06
N ASN A 101 -7.09 1.15 1.78
CA ASN A 101 -8.13 0.29 2.34
C ASN A 101 -9.01 -0.30 1.24
N TYR A 102 -9.40 0.51 0.24
CA TYR A 102 -10.17 0.01 -0.89
C TYR A 102 -9.42 -1.10 -1.64
N LEU A 103 -8.11 -0.94 -1.87
CA LEU A 103 -7.26 -1.96 -2.48
C LEU A 103 -7.05 -3.23 -1.63
N ALA A 104 -7.44 -3.22 -0.36
CA ALA A 104 -7.47 -4.40 0.50
C ALA A 104 -8.72 -5.25 0.29
N GLU A 105 -9.78 -4.67 -0.27
CA GLU A 105 -11.05 -5.34 -0.48
C GLU A 105 -11.20 -5.95 -1.88
N THR A 106 -12.08 -6.94 -2.00
CA THR A 106 -12.19 -7.77 -3.23
C THR A 106 -12.46 -6.93 -4.48
N ASN A 107 -13.38 -5.96 -4.41
CA ASN A 107 -13.68 -5.10 -5.55
C ASN A 107 -12.51 -4.16 -5.88
N GLY A 108 -11.86 -3.57 -4.87
CA GLY A 108 -10.67 -2.76 -5.11
C GLY A 108 -9.52 -3.56 -5.70
N MET A 109 -9.32 -4.82 -5.29
CA MET A 109 -8.32 -5.70 -5.94
C MET A 109 -8.64 -5.95 -7.42
N ARG A 110 -9.92 -6.19 -7.75
CA ARG A 110 -10.36 -6.41 -9.14
C ARG A 110 -10.15 -5.14 -9.98
N GLU A 111 -10.57 -4.00 -9.44
CA GLU A 111 -10.43 -2.71 -10.12
C GLU A 111 -8.96 -2.35 -10.34
N ALA A 112 -8.10 -2.55 -9.35
CA ALA A 112 -6.67 -2.30 -9.47
C ALA A 112 -5.97 -3.15 -10.53
N ARG A 113 -6.51 -4.33 -10.86
CA ARG A 113 -6.01 -5.15 -11.98
C ARG A 113 -6.48 -4.61 -13.32
N LEU A 114 -7.74 -4.18 -13.41
CA LEU A 114 -8.31 -3.60 -14.62
C LEU A 114 -7.69 -2.25 -14.97
N LYS A 115 -7.39 -1.44 -13.95
CA LYS A 115 -6.88 -0.06 -14.06
C LYS A 115 -5.43 0.06 -13.57
N ALA A 116 -4.63 -0.98 -13.77
CA ALA A 116 -3.27 -1.08 -13.19
C ALA A 116 -2.36 0.11 -13.54
N VAL A 117 -2.37 0.57 -14.78
CA VAL A 117 -1.56 1.72 -15.23
C VAL A 117 -1.98 3.00 -14.51
N LEU A 118 -3.29 3.23 -14.38
CA LEU A 118 -3.85 4.42 -13.75
C LEU A 118 -3.48 4.46 -12.25
N TYR A 119 -3.70 3.36 -11.54
CA TYR A 119 -3.32 3.25 -10.13
C TYR A 119 -1.80 3.37 -9.92
N ALA A 120 -1.01 2.70 -10.76
CA ALA A 120 0.44 2.79 -10.67
C ALA A 120 0.92 4.22 -10.90
N GLY A 121 0.43 4.91 -11.95
CA GLY A 121 0.78 6.30 -12.23
C GLY A 121 0.45 7.24 -11.06
N PHE A 122 -0.78 7.14 -10.53
CA PHE A 122 -1.21 7.96 -9.40
C PHE A 122 -0.33 7.74 -8.16
N ILE A 123 -0.11 6.48 -7.75
CA ILE A 123 0.65 6.21 -6.52
C ILE A 123 2.13 6.59 -6.69
N ARG A 124 2.72 6.43 -7.89
CA ARG A 124 4.10 6.85 -8.15
C ARG A 124 4.26 8.36 -7.98
N ASN A 125 3.34 9.15 -8.52
CA ASN A 125 3.35 10.60 -8.34
C ASN A 125 3.24 10.96 -6.85
N ALA A 126 2.38 10.27 -6.09
CA ALA A 126 2.25 10.49 -4.66
C ALA A 126 3.51 10.11 -3.86
N MET A 127 4.36 9.19 -4.36
CA MET A 127 5.63 8.82 -3.73
C MET A 127 6.73 9.88 -3.88
N GLU A 128 6.52 10.90 -4.72
CA GLU A 128 7.42 12.04 -4.89
C GLU A 128 7.19 13.12 -3.81
N ASP A 129 6.00 13.18 -3.21
CA ASP A 129 5.68 14.13 -2.13
C ASP A 129 6.08 13.57 -0.76
N GLU A 130 7.13 14.16 -0.16
CA GLU A 130 7.65 13.78 1.15
C GLU A 130 6.62 13.86 2.28
N LYS A 131 5.59 14.70 2.15
CA LYS A 131 4.56 14.85 3.19
C LYS A 131 3.68 13.62 3.32
N VAL A 132 3.48 12.88 2.23
CA VAL A 132 2.58 11.72 2.17
C VAL A 132 3.28 10.42 1.75
N VAL A 133 4.59 10.48 1.53
CA VAL A 133 5.41 9.39 0.98
C VAL A 133 5.25 8.06 1.73
N LEU A 134 5.12 8.09 3.05
CA LEU A 134 4.96 6.87 3.83
C LEU A 134 3.64 6.17 3.51
N MET A 135 2.54 6.93 3.38
CA MET A 135 1.24 6.37 3.02
C MET A 135 1.21 5.96 1.56
N ALA A 136 1.84 6.72 0.66
CA ALA A 136 2.00 6.33 -0.74
C ALA A 136 2.76 4.99 -0.87
N CYS A 137 3.81 4.77 -0.07
CA CYS A 137 4.51 3.49 0.01
C CYS A 137 3.61 2.36 0.52
N ARG A 138 2.74 2.63 1.51
CA ARG A 138 1.75 1.64 1.99
C ARG A 138 0.78 1.27 0.87
N CYS A 139 0.24 2.26 0.16
CA CYS A 139 -0.61 2.06 -1.02
C CYS A 139 0.10 1.22 -2.08
N TYR A 140 1.35 1.54 -2.42
CA TYR A 140 2.07 0.81 -3.46
C TYR A 140 2.35 -0.64 -3.06
N TYR A 141 2.65 -0.88 -1.77
CA TYR A 141 2.78 -2.23 -1.23
C TYR A 141 1.46 -2.99 -1.31
N GLN A 142 0.34 -2.40 -0.90
CA GLN A 142 -0.98 -3.03 -1.01
C GLN A 142 -1.34 -3.30 -2.48
N PHE A 143 -1.14 -2.31 -3.35
CA PHE A 143 -1.31 -2.42 -4.80
C PHE A 143 -0.51 -3.59 -5.37
N SER A 144 0.76 -3.78 -4.99
CA SER A 144 1.60 -4.89 -5.47
C SER A 144 1.00 -6.29 -5.19
N ARG A 145 0.20 -6.44 -4.13
CA ARG A 145 -0.47 -7.70 -3.78
C ARG A 145 -1.63 -8.05 -4.71
N THR A 146 -2.17 -7.06 -5.40
CA THR A 146 -3.33 -7.20 -6.29
C THR A 146 -2.92 -7.58 -7.72
N GLN A 147 -1.67 -7.33 -8.13
CA GLN A 147 -1.27 -7.37 -9.53
C GLN A 147 -1.01 -8.78 -10.09
N THR A 148 -1.33 -8.97 -11.37
CA THR A 148 -1.02 -10.18 -12.13
C THR A 148 0.30 -10.05 -12.90
N LEU A 149 0.81 -11.16 -13.49
CA LEU A 149 2.01 -11.10 -14.34
C LEU A 149 1.83 -10.15 -15.54
N GLN A 150 0.64 -10.12 -16.16
CA GLN A 150 0.36 -9.22 -17.28
C GLN A 150 0.42 -7.76 -16.83
N ASN A 151 -0.17 -7.43 -15.68
CA ASN A 151 -0.09 -6.07 -15.15
C ASN A 151 1.36 -5.66 -14.84
N ILE A 152 2.16 -6.57 -14.27
CA ILE A 152 3.58 -6.31 -13.98
C ILE A 152 4.36 -5.99 -15.27
N LYS A 153 4.09 -6.70 -16.37
CA LYS A 153 4.70 -6.41 -17.68
C LYS A 153 4.28 -5.04 -18.21
N GLN A 154 3.04 -4.63 -17.96
CA GLN A 154 2.48 -3.36 -18.43
C GLN A 154 3.00 -2.15 -17.65
N ILE A 155 3.05 -2.24 -16.31
CA ILE A 155 3.42 -1.10 -15.46
C ILE A 155 4.93 -1.04 -15.17
N THR A 156 5.66 -2.12 -15.45
CA THR A 156 7.12 -2.22 -15.30
C THR A 156 7.60 -1.75 -13.91
N PRO A 157 7.14 -2.34 -12.80
CA PRO A 157 7.27 -1.74 -11.47
C PRO A 157 8.66 -1.87 -10.86
N ILE A 158 9.45 -2.87 -11.26
CA ILE A 158 10.73 -3.20 -10.64
C ILE A 158 11.77 -2.08 -10.86
N PRO A 159 12.05 -1.61 -12.09
CA PRO A 159 12.99 -0.49 -12.30
C PRO A 159 12.64 0.75 -11.48
N HIS A 160 11.36 1.15 -11.46
CA HIS A 160 10.91 2.30 -10.68
C HIS A 160 11.18 2.12 -9.18
N LEU A 161 10.81 0.97 -8.61
CA LEU A 161 11.02 0.70 -7.19
C LEU A 161 12.50 0.63 -6.79
N VAL A 162 13.40 0.21 -7.69
CA VAL A 162 14.84 0.26 -7.45
C VAL A 162 15.33 1.70 -7.36
N THR A 163 14.91 2.57 -8.28
CA THR A 163 15.24 4.00 -8.23
C THR A 163 14.74 4.63 -6.92
N VAL A 164 13.50 4.36 -6.55
CA VAL A 164 12.91 4.84 -5.29
C VAL A 164 13.68 4.32 -4.08
N TYR A 165 14.04 3.03 -4.05
CA TYR A 165 14.83 2.44 -2.97
C TYR A 165 16.14 3.22 -2.77
N GLN A 166 16.90 3.45 -3.85
CA GLN A 166 18.18 4.15 -3.81
C GLN A 166 18.03 5.58 -3.27
N GLN A 167 17.00 6.29 -3.71
CA GLN A 167 16.67 7.63 -3.20
C GLN A 167 16.36 7.60 -1.69
N TYR A 168 15.57 6.64 -1.23
CA TYR A 168 15.20 6.56 0.19
C TYR A 168 16.36 6.11 1.08
N VAL A 169 17.27 5.27 0.58
CA VAL A 169 18.53 4.96 1.28
C VAL A 169 19.37 6.22 1.49
N GLN A 170 19.50 7.08 0.47
CA GLN A 170 20.19 8.36 0.61
C GLN A 170 19.50 9.27 1.64
N LYS A 171 18.18 9.44 1.55
CA LYS A 171 17.42 10.27 2.50
C LYS A 171 17.45 9.73 3.94
N ARG A 172 17.58 8.41 4.13
CA ARG A 172 17.73 7.81 5.45
C ARG A 172 18.97 8.31 6.19
N GLN A 173 20.03 8.70 5.48
CA GLN A 173 21.25 9.25 6.09
C GLN A 173 20.99 10.56 6.83
N THR A 174 19.94 11.31 6.46
CA THR A 174 19.56 12.57 7.11
C THR A 174 18.44 12.41 8.14
N ASN A 175 17.47 11.51 7.92
CA ASN A 175 16.39 11.24 8.88
C ASN A 175 15.99 9.76 8.94
N GLN A 176 16.58 9.01 9.87
CA GLN A 176 16.56 7.56 9.80
C GLN A 176 15.17 6.91 9.88
N LYS A 177 14.28 7.35 10.78
CA LYS A 177 13.05 6.64 11.15
C LYS A 177 11.99 6.54 10.02
N PRO A 178 11.52 7.65 9.41
CA PRO A 178 10.49 7.57 8.37
C PRO A 178 10.99 6.86 7.11
N TRP A 179 12.23 7.13 6.70
CA TRP A 179 12.81 6.53 5.49
C TRP A 179 13.07 5.03 5.65
N THR A 180 13.41 4.56 6.86
CA THR A 180 13.50 3.12 7.14
C THR A 180 12.16 2.40 6.90
N ALA A 181 11.04 3.01 7.29
CA ALA A 181 9.71 2.45 7.05
C ALA A 181 9.36 2.41 5.55
N CYS A 182 9.67 3.48 4.82
CA CYS A 182 9.47 3.54 3.37
C CYS A 182 10.31 2.48 2.64
N ILE A 183 11.59 2.34 2.99
CA ILE A 183 12.47 1.31 2.42
C ILE A 183 11.89 -0.09 2.65
N ASN A 184 11.44 -0.39 3.87
CA ASN A 184 10.82 -1.69 4.16
C ASN A 184 9.59 -1.96 3.28
N LEU A 185 8.73 -0.96 3.08
CA LEU A 185 7.54 -1.08 2.22
C LEU A 185 7.91 -1.27 0.74
N VAL A 186 8.92 -0.55 0.24
CA VAL A 186 9.46 -0.71 -1.11
C VAL A 186 10.02 -2.11 -1.33
N CYS A 187 10.82 -2.62 -0.39
CA CYS A 187 11.31 -4.00 -0.43
C CYS A 187 10.18 -5.03 -0.38
N GLY A 188 9.12 -4.75 0.42
CA GLY A 188 7.91 -5.55 0.44
C GLY A 188 7.24 -5.61 -0.94
N ALA A 189 7.09 -4.46 -1.61
CA ALA A 189 6.46 -4.38 -2.92
C ALA A 189 7.29 -5.14 -3.98
N LEU A 190 8.61 -4.95 -3.98
CA LEU A 190 9.54 -5.71 -4.83
C LEU A 190 9.38 -7.22 -4.62
N GLY A 191 9.39 -7.67 -3.36
CA GLY A 191 9.22 -9.08 -3.00
C GLY A 191 7.88 -9.64 -3.50
N ARG A 192 6.78 -8.88 -3.37
CA ARG A 192 5.46 -9.31 -3.86
C ARG A 192 5.42 -9.46 -5.37
N PHE A 193 5.98 -8.51 -6.13
CA PHE A 193 6.07 -8.67 -7.59
C PHE A 193 6.91 -9.89 -7.98
N MET A 194 8.05 -10.09 -7.32
CA MET A 194 8.90 -11.25 -7.56
C MET A 194 8.18 -12.58 -7.27
N LEU A 195 7.39 -12.65 -6.19
CA LEU A 195 6.55 -13.82 -5.88
C LEU A 195 5.43 -14.04 -6.91
N THR A 196 4.90 -12.98 -7.51
CA THR A 196 3.91 -13.10 -8.59
C THR A 196 4.55 -13.63 -9.89
N ILE A 197 5.78 -13.20 -10.21
CA ILE A 197 6.50 -13.62 -11.42
C ILE A 197 6.99 -15.07 -11.31
N LYS A 198 7.64 -15.44 -10.19
CA LYS A 198 8.35 -16.72 -10.01
C LYS A 198 7.59 -17.98 -10.49
N PRO A 199 6.33 -18.23 -10.08
CA PRO A 199 5.63 -19.45 -10.49
C PRO A 199 5.13 -19.42 -11.94
N ARG A 200 5.18 -18.27 -12.63
CA ARG A 200 4.60 -18.07 -13.97
C ARG A 200 5.65 -17.87 -15.06
N ASP A 201 6.80 -17.31 -14.71
CA ASP A 201 7.88 -16.99 -15.65
C ASP A 201 9.24 -17.03 -14.92
N ILE A 202 9.84 -18.22 -14.87
CA ILE A 202 11.09 -18.44 -14.13
C ILE A 202 12.28 -17.70 -14.75
N THR A 203 12.27 -17.53 -16.08
CA THR A 203 13.31 -16.81 -16.81
C THR A 203 13.26 -15.33 -16.47
N ALA A 204 12.07 -14.71 -16.55
CA ALA A 204 11.90 -13.32 -16.14
C ALA A 204 12.23 -13.13 -14.65
N PHE A 205 11.81 -14.06 -13.79
CA PHE A 205 12.17 -14.02 -12.36
C PHE A 205 13.69 -14.01 -12.15
N ASN A 206 14.43 -14.90 -12.81
CA ASN A 206 15.88 -14.97 -12.66
C ASN A 206 16.58 -13.70 -13.20
N GLN A 207 16.10 -13.14 -14.30
CA GLN A 207 16.61 -11.87 -14.83
C GLN A 207 16.41 -10.73 -13.82
N GLN A 208 15.21 -10.59 -13.28
CA GLN A 208 14.92 -9.55 -12.28
C GLN A 208 15.67 -9.80 -10.97
N ARG A 209 15.84 -11.06 -10.56
CA ARG A 209 16.65 -11.41 -9.38
C ARG A 209 18.10 -10.93 -9.54
N ILE A 210 18.73 -11.25 -10.68
CA ILE A 210 20.11 -10.82 -10.95
C ILE A 210 20.20 -9.29 -11.00
N LYS A 211 19.20 -8.63 -11.59
CA LYS A 211 19.12 -7.16 -11.60
C LYS A 211 19.09 -6.59 -10.18
N LEU A 212 18.19 -7.09 -9.33
CA LEU A 212 18.04 -6.64 -7.95
C LEU A 212 19.31 -6.91 -7.12
N GLN A 213 19.98 -8.05 -7.32
CA GLN A 213 21.27 -8.35 -6.68
C GLN A 213 22.37 -7.35 -7.02
N LYS A 214 22.33 -6.76 -8.22
CA LYS A 214 23.33 -5.79 -8.68
C LYS A 214 23.00 -4.36 -8.27
N GLU A 215 21.72 -4.00 -8.26
CA GLU A 215 21.28 -2.60 -8.12
C GLU A 215 20.83 -2.22 -6.70
N ILE A 216 20.53 -3.20 -5.85
CA ILE A 216 20.14 -2.97 -4.46
C ILE A 216 21.31 -3.28 -3.54
N ASP A 217 21.79 -2.23 -2.87
CA ASP A 217 22.76 -2.36 -1.78
C ASP A 217 22.03 -2.62 -0.45
N PHE A 218 22.03 -3.87 0.00
CA PHE A 218 21.49 -4.24 1.31
C PHE A 218 22.45 -3.99 2.47
N GLU A 219 23.75 -3.78 2.21
CA GLU A 219 24.72 -3.48 3.28
C GLU A 219 24.41 -2.13 3.93
N SER A 220 23.93 -1.17 3.14
CA SER A 220 23.48 0.15 3.60
C SER A 220 22.31 0.15 4.59
N VAL A 221 21.62 -0.99 4.73
CA VAL A 221 20.45 -1.17 5.59
C VAL A 221 20.52 -2.46 6.42
N LYS A 222 21.69 -3.09 6.54
CA LYS A 222 21.86 -4.38 7.22
C LYS A 222 21.56 -4.33 8.71
N GLU A 223 21.77 -3.19 9.33
CA GLU A 223 21.46 -2.91 10.74
C GLU A 223 19.96 -2.76 10.97
N VAL A 224 19.18 -2.57 9.89
CA VAL A 224 17.73 -2.45 9.95
C VAL A 224 17.11 -3.84 10.04
N ASN A 225 16.74 -4.23 11.26
CA ASN A 225 16.03 -5.47 11.53
C ASN A 225 14.53 -5.38 11.15
N VAL A 226 14.21 -5.26 9.86
CA VAL A 226 12.82 -5.18 9.36
C VAL A 226 12.46 -6.36 8.45
N PRO A 227 11.22 -6.88 8.51
CA PRO A 227 10.87 -8.16 7.87
C PRO A 227 10.99 -8.17 6.34
N CYS A 228 10.48 -7.15 5.65
CA CYS A 228 10.40 -7.20 4.19
C CYS A 228 11.78 -7.07 3.52
N ILE A 229 12.73 -6.38 4.15
CA ILE A 229 14.12 -6.34 3.71
C ILE A 229 14.73 -7.74 3.81
N LYS A 230 14.59 -8.40 4.97
CA LYS A 230 15.10 -9.77 5.18
C LYS A 230 14.49 -10.77 4.20
N ASP A 231 13.18 -10.70 3.98
CA ASP A 231 12.48 -11.58 3.06
C ASP A 231 12.96 -11.38 1.62
N LEU A 232 13.19 -10.13 1.20
CA LEU A 232 13.73 -9.82 -0.12
C LEU A 232 15.17 -10.34 -0.26
N ILE A 233 16.04 -10.11 0.74
CA ILE A 233 17.40 -10.65 0.77
C ILE A 233 17.39 -12.17 0.62
N LYS A 234 16.54 -12.88 1.39
CA LYS A 234 16.42 -14.33 1.28
C LYS A 234 15.93 -14.79 -0.09
N MET A 235 15.01 -14.03 -0.69
CA MET A 235 14.42 -14.35 -1.99
C MET A 235 15.42 -14.17 -3.14
N ILE A 236 16.21 -13.10 -3.09
CA ILE A 236 17.15 -12.76 -4.15
C ILE A 236 18.58 -13.20 -3.88
N GLY A 237 18.92 -13.58 -2.65
CA GLY A 237 20.24 -14.04 -2.26
C GLY A 237 20.69 -15.24 -3.07
N LYS A 238 22.01 -15.46 -3.12
CA LYS A 238 22.55 -16.70 -3.66
C LYS A 238 21.99 -17.84 -2.81
N LYS A 239 21.50 -18.91 -3.43
CA LYS A 239 21.41 -20.19 -2.71
C LYS A 239 22.82 -20.42 -2.18
N GLU A 240 22.97 -20.63 -0.87
CA GLU A 240 24.14 -21.35 -0.40
C GLU A 240 24.12 -22.67 -1.16
N ASP A 241 25.07 -22.83 -2.09
CA ASP A 241 25.37 -24.15 -2.61
C ASP A 241 25.77 -24.95 -1.37
N LYS A 242 24.95 -25.94 -0.99
CA LYS A 242 25.37 -27.03 -0.11
C LYS A 242 26.41 -27.88 -0.84
N ARG A 243 27.54 -27.27 -1.19
CA ARG A 243 28.75 -27.93 -1.65
C ARG A 243 29.82 -27.52 -0.65
N ASN A 244 30.44 -28.53 -0.04
CA ASN A 244 31.50 -28.49 0.96
C ASN A 244 31.04 -28.71 2.41
N SER A 245 30.31 -29.79 2.66
CA SER A 245 30.35 -30.45 3.99
C SER A 245 30.36 -31.98 3.90
N GLU A 246 30.86 -32.55 2.79
CA GLU A 246 31.13 -33.99 2.66
C GLU A 246 32.60 -34.28 2.28
N ASP A 247 33.50 -33.31 2.40
CA ASP A 247 34.96 -33.54 2.28
C ASP A 247 35.70 -33.44 3.64
N ASP A 248 34.96 -33.43 4.75
CA ASP A 248 35.52 -33.50 6.10
C ASP A 248 34.88 -34.65 6.89
N MET A 249 34.93 -35.88 6.36
CA MET A 249 34.99 -37.08 7.19
C MET A 249 35.77 -38.18 6.45
N PHE A 250 36.97 -38.41 6.98
CA PHE A 250 37.74 -39.67 7.02
C PHE A 250 37.23 -40.86 6.19
#